data_AF-A0A5C7B4W6-F1
#
_entry.id   AF-A0A5C7B4W6-F1
#
_cell.length_a   1.000
_cell.length_b   1.000
_cell.length_c   1.000
_cell.angle_alpha   90.00
_cell.angle_beta   90.00
_cell.angle_gamma   90.00
#
_symmetry.space_group_name_H-M   'P 1'
#
loop_
_entity.id
_entity.type
_entity.pdbx_description
1 polymer ?
#
loop_
_entity_poly.entity_id
_entity_poly.type
_entity_poly.pdbx_seq_one_letter_code
_entity_poly.pdbx_strand_id
1 'polypeptide(L)' 'MRNLADESNLKIGFHDKFYFLVYILPYEREDGSKAWCDVGSSGDAIEKWGEKFGIEHYLLFEMKFD' A
#
# COMPACT_ATOMS: atom_id res chain seq x y z
N MET A 1 5.32 1.28 -19.71
CA MET A 1 4.45 1.71 -18.60
C MET A 1 4.18 0.48 -17.74
N ARG A 2 4.33 0.55 -16.41
CA ARG A 2 4.11 -0.62 -15.54
C ARG A 2 2.60 -0.89 -15.42
N ASN A 3 2.19 -2.15 -15.50
CA ASN A 3 0.80 -2.55 -15.28
C ASN A 3 0.65 -3.08 -13.85
N LEU A 4 0.26 -2.19 -12.94
CA LEU A 4 0.10 -2.53 -11.52
C LEU A 4 -1.02 -3.57 -11.29
N ALA A 5 -2.03 -3.62 -12.17
CA ALA A 5 -3.10 -4.61 -12.06
C ALA A 5 -2.57 -6.02 -12.36
N ASP A 6 -1.79 -6.18 -13.42
CA ASP A 6 -1.18 -7.48 -13.78
C ASP A 6 -0.11 -7.90 -12.77
N GLU A 7 0.69 -6.96 -12.25
CA GLU A 7 1.79 -7.26 -11.33
C GLU A 7 1.34 -7.59 -9.90
N SER A 8 0.19 -7.05 -9.47
CA SER A 8 -0.28 -7.16 -8.07
C SER A 8 -1.02 -8.46 -7.74
N ASN A 9 -1.47 -9.22 -8.75
CA ASN A 9 -2.36 -10.37 -8.58
C ASN A 9 -3.61 -10.07 -7.71
N LEU A 10 -4.04 -8.81 -7.64
CA LEU A 10 -5.23 -8.43 -6.89
C LEU A 10 -6.47 -9.05 -7.53
N LYS A 11 -7.36 -9.61 -6.70
CA LYS A 11 -8.68 -10.00 -7.14
C LYS A 11 -9.55 -8.75 -7.28
N ILE A 12 -9.56 -8.18 -8.48
CA ILE A 12 -10.39 -7.02 -8.81
C ILE A 12 -11.71 -7.53 -9.39
N GLY A 13 -12.81 -7.23 -8.70
CA GLY A 13 -14.17 -7.59 -9.10
C GLY A 13 -15.07 -6.37 -9.24
N PHE A 14 -16.16 -6.51 -9.99
CA PHE A 14 -17.24 -5.53 -9.96
C PHE A 14 -17.95 -5.61 -8.63
N HIS A 15 -18.30 -4.44 -8.09
CA HIS A 15 -18.90 -4.24 -6.78
C HIS A 15 -18.06 -4.67 -5.56
N ASP A 16 -16.87 -5.23 -5.77
CA ASP A 16 -15.94 -5.59 -4.71
C ASP A 16 -14.99 -4.43 -4.41
N LYS A 17 -14.69 -4.22 -3.13
CA LYS A 17 -13.69 -3.25 -2.68
C LYS A 17 -12.31 -3.88 -2.77
N PHE A 18 -11.33 -3.08 -3.19
CA PHE A 18 -9.92 -3.46 -3.15
C PHE A 18 -9.05 -2.26 -2.76
N TYR A 19 -7.92 -2.55 -2.11
CA TYR A 19 -6.91 -1.53 -1.83
C TYR A 19 -6.06 -1.34 -3.08
N PHE A 20 -6.11 -0.14 -3.66
CA PHE A 20 -5.39 0.20 -4.87
C PHE A 20 -3.96 0.69 -4.59
N LEU A 21 -3.78 1.44 -3.49
CA LEU A 21 -2.51 2.02 -3.13
C LEU A 21 -2.34 2.08 -1.61
N VAL A 22 -1.14 1.74 -1.14
CA VAL A 22 -0.70 1.89 0.25
C VAL A 22 0.58 2.70 0.26
N TYR A 23 0.56 3.85 0.92
CA TYR A 23 1.69 4.77 0.92
C TYR A 23 2.14 5.07 2.35
N ILE A 24 3.38 4.74 2.68
CA ILE A 24 3.98 5.10 3.97
C ILE A 24 4.35 6.58 3.96
N LEU A 25 3.96 7.32 5.00
CA LEU A 25 4.40 8.70 5.13
C LEU A 25 5.93 8.77 5.34
N PRO A 26 6.59 9.86 4.93
CA PRO A 26 8.03 9.97 5.05
C PRO A 26 8.49 9.71 6.49
N TYR A 27 9.40 8.74 6.66
CA TYR A 27 10.09 8.50 7.92
C TYR A 27 11.56 8.93 7.79
N GLU A 28 12.16 9.27 8.92
CA GLU A 28 13.56 9.67 8.99
C GLU A 28 14.44 8.45 9.28
N ARG A 29 15.50 8.27 8.50
CA ARG A 29 16.51 7.23 8.70
C ARG A 29 17.59 7.73 9.66
N GLU A 30 18.44 6.82 10.14
CA GLU A 30 19.54 7.13 11.07
C GLU A 30 20.51 8.20 10.53
N ASP A 31 20.63 8.34 9.21
CA ASP A 31 21.46 9.33 8.53
C ASP A 31 20.77 10.70 8.35
N GLY A 32 19.55 10.88 8.86
CA GLY A 32 18.73 12.08 8.71
C GLY A 32 18.04 12.22 7.34
N SER A 33 18.18 11.23 6.46
CA SER A 33 17.46 11.23 5.18
C SER A 33 15.99 10.85 5.38
N LYS A 34 15.10 11.50 4.63
CA LYS A 34 13.68 11.14 4.60
C LYS A 34 13.41 10.15 3.48
N ALA A 35 12.73 9.06 3.81
CA ALA A 35 12.39 8.02 2.86
C ALA A 35 10.89 7.76 2.82
N TRP A 36 10.39 7.47 1.62
CA TRP A 36 9.04 6.97 1.39
C TRP A 36 9.11 5.64 0.66
N CYS A 37 8.14 4.76 0.92
CA CYS A 37 8.02 3.48 0.25
C CYS A 37 6.56 3.22 -0.09
N ASP A 38 6.33 2.91 -1.35
CA ASP A 38 5.06 2.34 -1.82
C ASP A 38 5.09 0.84 -1.51
N VAL A 39 4.08 0.35 -0.81
CA VAL A 39 4.00 -1.05 -0.36
C VAL A 39 2.79 -1.75 -1.02
N GLY A 40 2.10 -1.08 -1.94
CA GLY A 40 0.76 -1.42 -2.41
C GLY A 40 0.58 -2.73 -3.20
N SER A 41 1.62 -3.50 -3.51
CA SER A 41 1.50 -4.69 -4.37
C SER A 41 1.47 -6.04 -3.66
N SER A 42 1.71 -6.10 -2.35
CA SER A 42 1.80 -7.36 -1.60
C SER A 42 0.53 -7.60 -0.79
N GLY A 43 -0.55 -8.07 -1.42
CA GLY A 43 -1.79 -8.42 -0.71
C GLY A 43 -1.54 -9.36 0.48
N ASP A 44 -1.71 -8.84 1.71
CA ASP A 44 -2.54 -9.41 2.77
C ASP A 44 -2.35 -8.63 4.09
N ALA A 45 -3.48 -8.41 4.78
CA ALA A 45 -3.58 -7.74 6.08
C ALA A 45 -2.85 -6.39 6.16
N ILE A 46 -3.06 -5.53 5.15
CA ILE A 46 -2.51 -4.16 5.07
C ILE A 46 -2.73 -3.37 6.36
N GLU A 47 -3.88 -3.53 7.01
CA GLU A 47 -4.15 -2.84 8.28
C GLU A 47 -3.20 -3.24 9.43
N LYS A 48 -2.56 -4.42 9.34
CA LYS A 48 -1.57 -4.91 10.32
C LYS A 48 -0.14 -4.48 9.99
N TRP A 49 0.06 -3.68 8.94
CA TRP A 49 1.42 -3.31 8.50
C TRP A 49 2.11 -2.32 9.42
N GLY A 50 1.35 -1.49 10.13
CA GLY A 50 1.91 -0.66 11.20
C GLY A 50 2.68 -1.49 12.21
N GLU A 51 2.10 -2.60 12.67
CA GLU A 51 2.77 -3.54 13.59
C GLU A 51 3.89 -4.31 12.90
N LYS A 52 3.65 -4.84 11.70
CA LYS A 52 4.61 -5.70 10.98
C LYS A 52 5.91 -4.98 10.64
N PHE A 53 5.84 -3.69 10.28
CA PHE A 53 6.96 -2.93 9.76
C PHE A 53 7.34 -1.72 10.63
N GLY A 54 6.71 -1.54 11.80
CA GLY A 54 6.99 -0.41 12.69
C GLY A 54 6.64 0.94 12.08
N ILE A 55 5.60 1.01 11.25
CA ILE A 55 5.18 2.23 10.56
C ILE A 55 4.14 2.96 11.42
N GLU A 56 4.41 4.21 11.74
CA GLU A 56 3.51 5.03 12.55
C GLU A 56 2.30 5.53 11.75
N HIS A 57 2.52 5.97 10.51
CA HIS A 57 1.51 6.58 9.66
C HIS A 57 1.60 6.11 8.21
N TYR A 58 0.47 5.74 7.63
CA TYR A 58 0.34 5.39 6.23
C TYR A 58 -1.06 5.74 5.69
N LEU A 59 -1.14 5.93 4.38
CA LEU A 59 -2.38 6.23 3.65
C LEU A 59 -2.85 4.97 2.90
N LEU A 60 -4.14 4.71 2.99
CA LEU A 60 -4.84 3.64 2.28
C LEU A 60 -5.83 4.23 1.30
N PHE A 61 -5.73 3.81 0.04
CA PHE A 61 -6.68 4.17 -1.00
C PHE A 61 -7.50 2.93 -1.35
N GLU A 62 -8.76 2.93 -0.93
CA GLU A 62 -9.76 1.92 -1.29
C GLU A 62 -10.51 2.35 -2.56
N MET A 63 -10.73 1.41 -3.45
CA MET A 63 -11.49 1.59 -4.68
C MET A 63 -12.55 0.51 -4.83
N LYS A 64 -13.61 0.84 -5.56
CA LYS A 64 -14.69 -0.06 -5.98
C LYS A 64 -15.12 0.33 -7.39
N PHE A 65 -15.25 -0.65 -8.26
CA PHE A 65 -15.90 -0.44 -9.56
C PHE A 65 -17.39 -0.74 -9.45
N ASP A 66 -18.23 0.15 -9.98
CA ASP A 66 -19.68 -0.02 -10.09
C ASP A 66 -20.08 -0.42 -11.52
#